data_AF-A0A5M3PWW2-F1
#
_entry.id   AF-A0A5M3PWW2-F1
#
_cell.length_a   1.000
_cell.length_b   1.000
_cell.length_c   1.000
_cell.angle_alpha   90.00
_cell.angle_beta   90.00
_cell.angle_gamma   90.00
#
_symmetry.space_group_name_H-M   'P 1'
#
loop_
_entity.id
_entity.type
_entity.pdbx_description
1 polymer ?
#
loop_
_entity_poly.entity_id
_entity_poly.type
_entity_poly.pdbx_seq_one_letter_code
_entity_poly.pdbx_strand_id
1 'polypeptide(L)'
;MTIRPPTDRMIDCAKRNAKALGIELPQKAIEEYIFCKWFNLRCWALLPPLYRYVCDEVELCEHLGITVNLSEFKSRLEFEIWFAPIRARYEATVLKIDELLQSRDGVSEAPKKSKPRHRSVSYIDSSLNRIRNRFKH
;
A
#
# COMPACT_ATOMS: atom_id res chain seq x y z
N MET A 1 -27.74 -4.81 2.84
CA MET A 1 -26.78 -4.04 2.02
C MET A 1 -27.54 -3.49 0.84
N THR A 2 -27.58 -2.17 0.65
CA THR A 2 -28.26 -1.55 -0.49
C THR A 2 -27.47 -1.82 -1.76
N ILE A 3 -28.07 -2.59 -2.68
CA ILE A 3 -27.51 -2.92 -4.00
C ILE A 3 -27.66 -1.66 -4.85
N ARG A 4 -26.65 -0.79 -4.80
CA ARG A 4 -26.55 0.36 -5.71
C ARG A 4 -25.92 -0.13 -7.02
N PRO A 5 -26.42 0.30 -8.20
CA PRO A 5 -25.72 0.05 -9.45
C PRO A 5 -24.40 0.86 -9.53
N PRO A 6 -23.39 0.40 -10.28
CA PRO A 6 -22.22 1.20 -10.62
C PRO A 6 -22.61 2.48 -11.37
N THR A 7 -21.76 3.50 -11.34
CA THR A 7 -21.95 4.66 -12.22
C THR A 7 -21.43 4.34 -13.63
N ASP A 8 -21.94 5.02 -14.65
CA ASP A 8 -21.48 4.85 -16.05
C ASP A 8 -19.97 5.02 -16.16
N ARG A 9 -19.40 6.00 -15.44
CA ARG A 9 -17.95 6.22 -15.39
C ARG A 9 -17.18 5.02 -14.83
N MET A 10 -17.71 4.32 -13.83
CA MET A 10 -17.09 3.11 -13.30
C MET A 10 -17.12 1.96 -14.31
N ILE A 11 -18.25 1.81 -15.01
CA ILE A 11 -18.43 0.80 -16.06
C ILE A 11 -17.48 1.08 -17.23
N ASP A 12 -17.34 2.34 -17.64
CA ASP A 12 -16.40 2.75 -18.70
C ASP A 12 -14.95 2.46 -18.31
N CYS A 13 -14.57 2.73 -17.07
CA CYS A 13 -13.26 2.33 -16.55
C CYS A 13 -13.09 0.80 -16.60
N ALA A 14 -14.11 0.03 -16.19
CA ALA A 14 -14.07 -1.43 -16.20
C ALA A 14 -13.90 -1.98 -17.62
N LYS A 15 -14.63 -1.43 -18.60
CA LYS A 15 -14.50 -1.79 -20.02
C LYS A 15 -13.10 -1.53 -20.55
N ARG A 16 -12.52 -0.36 -20.26
CA ARG A 16 -11.15 0.00 -20.68
C ARG A 16 -10.12 -0.93 -20.07
N ASN A 17 -10.27 -1.22 -18.78
CA ASN A 17 -9.40 -2.13 -18.03
C ASN A 17 -9.47 -3.56 -18.59
N ALA A 18 -10.67 -4.08 -18.81
CA ALA A 18 -10.89 -5.40 -19.41
C ALA A 18 -10.24 -5.50 -20.80
N LYS A 19 -10.45 -4.48 -21.65
CA LYS A 19 -9.83 -4.38 -22.97
C LYS A 19 -8.29 -4.36 -22.90
N ALA A 20 -7.73 -3.56 -21.99
CA ALA A 20 -6.28 -3.45 -21.83
C ALA A 20 -5.62 -4.75 -21.35
N LEU A 21 -6.35 -5.55 -20.56
CA LEU A 21 -5.90 -6.87 -20.10
C LEU A 21 -6.28 -8.01 -21.05
N GLY A 22 -7.04 -7.75 -22.12
CA GLY A 22 -7.52 -8.77 -23.04
C GLY A 22 -8.50 -9.76 -22.41
N ILE A 23 -9.25 -9.35 -21.39
CA ILE A 23 -10.23 -10.17 -20.67
C ILE A 23 -11.66 -9.70 -20.93
N GLU A 24 -12.63 -10.58 -20.70
CA GLU A 24 -14.04 -10.22 -20.72
C GLU A 24 -14.44 -9.44 -19.47
N LEU A 25 -15.34 -8.46 -19.64
CA LEU A 25 -15.94 -7.74 -18.52
C LEU A 25 -17.10 -8.59 -17.94
N PRO A 26 -17.02 -9.05 -16.69
CA PRO A 26 -18.08 -9.87 -16.11
C PRO A 26 -19.38 -9.09 -15.99
N GLN A 27 -20.50 -9.72 -16.31
CA GLN A 27 -21.84 -9.10 -16.23
C GLN A 27 -22.14 -8.51 -14.83
N LYS A 28 -21.73 -9.21 -13.76
CA LYS A 28 -21.84 -8.70 -12.38
C LYS A 28 -21.12 -7.38 -12.14
N ALA A 29 -20.01 -7.11 -12.84
CA ALA A 29 -19.28 -5.85 -12.74
C ALA A 29 -20.01 -4.70 -13.44
N ILE A 30 -21.02 -4.99 -14.27
CA ILE A 30 -21.91 -4.01 -14.89
C ILE A 30 -23.12 -3.74 -13.98
N GLU A 31 -23.62 -4.78 -13.33
CA GLU A 31 -24.87 -4.72 -12.55
C GLU A 31 -24.66 -4.26 -11.10
N GLU A 32 -23.54 -4.60 -10.47
CA GLU A 32 -23.34 -4.43 -9.04
C GLU A 32 -22.16 -3.51 -8.70
N TYR A 33 -22.40 -2.43 -7.94
CA TYR A 33 -21.38 -1.46 -7.56
C TYR A 33 -20.13 -2.08 -6.92
N ILE A 34 -20.33 -2.99 -5.97
CA ILE A 34 -19.24 -3.61 -5.23
C ILE A 34 -18.37 -4.44 -6.18
N PHE A 35 -18.98 -5.26 -7.04
CA PHE A 35 -18.25 -6.05 -8.03
C PHE A 35 -17.52 -5.16 -9.04
N CYS A 36 -18.13 -4.09 -9.52
CA CYS A 36 -17.48 -3.13 -10.43
C CYS A 36 -16.26 -2.47 -9.79
N LYS A 37 -16.38 -2.05 -8.52
CA LYS A 37 -15.29 -1.46 -7.74
C LYS A 37 -14.14 -2.45 -7.58
N TRP A 38 -14.45 -3.68 -7.16
CA TRP A 38 -13.45 -4.73 -6.98
C TRP A 38 -12.77 -5.10 -8.30
N PHE A 39 -13.53 -5.26 -9.38
CA PHE A 39 -12.99 -5.56 -10.70
C PHE A 39 -12.00 -4.50 -11.16
N ASN A 40 -12.37 -3.22 -11.05
CA ASN A 40 -11.48 -2.11 -11.41
C ASN A 40 -10.20 -2.10 -10.56
N LEU A 41 -10.32 -2.30 -9.24
CA LEU A 41 -9.17 -2.35 -8.34
C LEU A 41 -8.21 -3.50 -8.72
N ARG A 42 -8.75 -4.67 -9.05
CA ARG A 42 -7.95 -5.83 -9.47
C ARG A 42 -7.27 -5.58 -10.82
N CYS A 43 -7.99 -5.04 -11.79
CA CYS A 43 -7.38 -4.73 -13.09
C CYS A 43 -6.26 -3.70 -12.96
N TRP A 44 -6.45 -2.67 -12.13
CA TRP A 44 -5.44 -1.65 -11.90
C TRP A 44 -4.15 -2.21 -11.30
N ALA A 45 -4.22 -3.22 -10.45
CA ALA A 45 -3.06 -3.92 -9.93
C ALA A 45 -2.33 -4.76 -11.00
N LEU A 46 -3.05 -5.25 -12.01
CA LEU A 46 -2.52 -6.12 -13.06
C LEU A 46 -1.99 -5.37 -14.29
N LEU A 47 -2.42 -4.12 -14.49
CA LEU A 47 -1.92 -3.29 -15.58
C LEU A 47 -0.50 -2.79 -15.31
N PRO A 48 0.31 -2.54 -16.35
CA PRO A 48 1.64 -1.95 -16.19
C PRO A 48 1.60 -0.65 -15.39
N PRO A 49 2.60 -0.38 -14.53
CA PRO A 49 2.65 0.85 -13.77
C PRO A 49 2.86 2.03 -14.73
N LEU A 50 2.03 3.06 -14.58
CA LEU A 50 2.23 4.34 -15.25
C LEU A 50 2.79 5.33 -14.24
N TYR A 51 3.76 6.15 -14.64
CA TYR A 51 4.42 7.13 -13.77
C TYR A 51 3.44 7.97 -12.94
N ARG A 52 2.37 8.48 -13.56
CA ARG A 52 1.32 9.27 -12.87
C ARG A 52 0.61 8.56 -11.69
N TYR A 53 0.76 7.25 -11.58
CA TYR A 53 0.15 6.44 -10.52
C TYR A 53 1.15 5.95 -9.48
N VAL A 54 2.45 6.09 -9.73
CA VAL A 54 3.54 5.62 -8.87
C VAL A 54 4.65 6.67 -8.74
N CYS A 55 4.32 7.96 -8.92
CA CYS A 55 5.29 9.04 -8.97
C CYS A 55 6.05 9.17 -7.65
N ASP A 56 5.33 9.10 -6.53
CA ASP A 56 5.91 9.21 -5.18
C ASP A 56 6.92 8.08 -4.93
N GLU A 57 6.61 6.86 -5.35
CA GLU A 57 7.51 5.72 -5.24
C GLU A 57 8.74 5.84 -6.15
N VAL A 58 8.58 6.37 -7.35
CA VAL A 58 9.69 6.63 -8.29
C VAL A 58 10.58 7.75 -7.76
N GLU A 59 10.01 8.86 -7.30
CA GLU A 59 10.74 9.99 -6.73
C GLU A 59 11.50 9.59 -5.47
N LEU A 60 10.91 8.75 -4.61
CA LEU A 60 11.63 8.19 -3.46
C LEU A 60 12.84 7.36 -3.92
N CYS A 61 12.67 6.51 -4.92
CA CYS A 61 13.78 5.73 -5.47
C CYS A 61 14.88 6.64 -6.01
N GLU A 62 14.53 7.68 -6.77
CA GLU A 62 15.49 8.65 -7.32
C GLU A 62 16.27 9.38 -6.21
N HIS A 63 15.59 9.81 -5.14
CA HIS A 63 16.23 10.42 -3.97
C HIS A 63 17.20 9.48 -3.24
N LEU A 64 16.95 8.16 -3.32
CA LEU A 64 17.83 7.12 -2.77
C LEU A 64 18.93 6.69 -3.75
N GLY A 65 19.02 7.32 -4.94
CA GLY A 65 20.00 6.98 -5.98
C GLY A 65 19.65 5.68 -6.73
N ILE A 66 18.40 5.25 -6.70
CA ILE A 66 17.89 4.04 -7.36
C ILE A 66 17.20 4.47 -8.65
N THR A 67 17.72 4.03 -9.79
CA THR A 67 17.07 4.27 -11.10
C THR A 67 15.91 3.30 -11.29
N VAL A 68 14.73 3.83 -11.63
CA VAL A 68 13.52 3.03 -11.87
C VAL A 68 13.18 3.05 -13.35
N ASN A 69 13.17 1.87 -13.98
CA ASN A 69 12.66 1.70 -15.33
C ASN A 69 11.27 1.05 -15.28
N LEU A 70 10.20 1.84 -15.34
CA LEU A 70 8.83 1.33 -15.25
C LEU A 70 8.46 0.32 -16.35
N SER A 71 9.17 0.32 -17.49
CA SER A 71 8.92 -0.63 -18.59
C SER A 71 9.35 -2.07 -18.28
N GLU A 72 10.13 -2.29 -17.22
CA GLU A 72 10.55 -3.62 -16.79
C GLU A 72 9.44 -4.37 -16.03
N PHE A 73 8.44 -3.64 -15.53
CA PHE A 73 7.35 -4.22 -14.74
C PHE A 73 6.13 -4.49 -15.62
N LYS A 74 5.66 -5.74 -15.63
CA LYS A 74 4.47 -6.15 -16.39
C LYS A 74 3.19 -5.70 -15.71
N SER A 75 3.24 -5.46 -14.40
CA SER A 75 2.09 -5.04 -13.61
C SER A 75 2.46 -4.09 -12.48
N ARG A 76 1.51 -3.27 -12.03
CA ARG A 76 1.66 -2.43 -10.85
C ARG A 76 1.95 -3.26 -9.60
N LEU A 77 1.31 -4.43 -9.45
CA LEU A 77 1.56 -5.33 -8.33
C LEU A 77 3.02 -5.79 -8.27
N GLU A 78 3.61 -6.10 -9.42
CA GLU A 78 5.03 -6.47 -9.51
C GLU A 78 5.94 -5.33 -9.05
N PHE A 79 5.64 -4.09 -9.49
CA PHE A 79 6.33 -2.89 -9.01
C PHE A 79 6.18 -2.70 -7.50
N GLU A 80 4.97 -2.82 -6.95
CA GLU A 80 4.71 -2.68 -5.52
C GLU A 80 5.46 -3.72 -4.68
N ILE A 81 5.54 -4.97 -5.15
CA ILE A 81 6.31 -6.04 -4.50
C ILE A 81 7.80 -5.72 -4.52
N TRP A 82 8.32 -5.25 -5.66
CA TRP A 82 9.73 -4.85 -5.79
C TRP A 82 10.07 -3.64 -4.91
N PHE A 83 9.17 -2.66 -4.81
CA PHE A 83 9.36 -1.43 -4.05
C PHE A 83 9.20 -1.63 -2.53
N ALA A 84 8.36 -2.57 -2.09
CA ALA A 84 8.08 -2.84 -0.68
C ALA A 84 9.32 -2.91 0.24
N PRO A 85 10.40 -3.67 -0.09
CA PRO A 85 11.61 -3.70 0.73
C PRO A 85 12.37 -2.36 0.77
N ILE A 86 12.33 -1.56 -0.30
CA ILE A 86 12.95 -0.23 -0.35
C ILE A 86 12.22 0.68 0.62
N ARG A 87 10.89 0.72 0.52
CA ARG A 87 10.02 1.49 1.41
C ARG A 87 10.22 1.13 2.88
N ALA A 88 10.25 -0.15 3.21
CA ALA A 88 10.43 -0.62 4.59
C ALA A 88 11.78 -0.16 5.18
N ARG A 89 12.85 -0.18 4.39
CA ARG A 89 14.17 0.31 4.81
C ARG A 89 14.18 1.83 5.00
N TYR A 90 13.53 2.56 4.11
CA TYR A 90 13.39 4.01 4.21
C TYR A 90 12.62 4.39 5.48
N GLU A 91 11.43 3.82 5.71
CA GLU A 91 10.61 4.07 6.89
C GLU A 91 11.37 3.76 8.20
N ALA A 92 12.09 2.63 8.26
CA ALA A 92 12.92 2.31 9.42
C ALA A 92 14.05 3.34 9.66
N THR A 93 14.61 3.90 8.59
CA THR A 93 15.67 4.93 8.68
C THR A 93 15.11 6.25 9.17
N VAL A 94 13.96 6.67 8.65
CA VAL A 94 13.26 7.89 9.08
C VAL A 94 12.88 7.80 10.55
N LEU A 95 12.26 6.68 10.98
CA LEU A 95 11.91 6.46 12.39
C LEU A 95 13.13 6.56 13.31
N LYS A 96 14.27 6.00 12.91
CA LYS A 96 15.52 6.09 13.68
C LYS A 96 16.02 7.54 13.79
N ILE A 97 15.89 8.34 12.73
CA ILE A 97 16.26 9.75 12.74
C ILE A 97 15.33 10.53 13.68
N ASP A 98 14.02 10.30 13.61
CA ASP A 98 13.04 10.93 14.49
C ASP A 98 13.31 10.62 15.97
N GLU A 99 13.60 9.37 16.31
CA GLU A 99 13.99 8.97 17.67
C GLU A 99 15.25 9.72 18.15
N LEU A 100 16.25 9.89 17.26
CA LEU A 100 17.47 10.64 17.58
C LEU A 100 17.19 12.13 17.79
N LEU A 101 16.34 12.74 16.97
CA LEU A 101 15.95 14.15 17.12
C LEU A 101 15.16 14.38 18.41
N GLN A 102 14.17 13.53 18.72
CA GLN A 102 13.41 13.61 19.97
C GLN A 102 14.29 13.42 21.21
N SER A 103 15.29 12.52 21.13
CA SER A 103 16.25 12.33 22.23
C SER A 103 17.18 13.53 22.44
N ARG A 104 17.40 14.36 21.41
CA ARG A 104 18.18 15.60 21.49
C ARG A 104 17.36 16.76 22.05
N ASP A 105 16.10 16.87 21.65
CA ASP A 105 15.20 17.91 22.16
C ASP A 105 14.79 17.66 23.63
N GLY A 106 14.81 16.40 24.07
CA GLY A 106 14.60 16.01 25.48
C GLY A 106 15.78 16.27 26.42
N VAL A 107 16.85 16.97 25.98
CA VAL A 107 18.03 17.31 26.83
C VAL A 107 17.89 18.66 27.54
N SER A 108 16.84 19.45 27.28
CA SER A 108 16.47 20.57 28.16
C SER A 108 15.47 20.12 29.23
N GLU A 109 15.97 20.12 30.47
CA GLU A 109 15.30 19.82 31.73
C GLU A 109 15.05 18.34 32.08
N ALA A 110 16.09 17.72 32.65
CA ALA A 110 15.86 16.68 33.65
C ALA A 110 15.27 17.33 34.92
N PRO A 111 14.29 16.70 35.60
CA PRO A 111 14.74 15.78 36.63
C PRO A 111 13.92 14.48 36.80
N LYS A 112 14.65 13.49 37.34
CA LYS A 112 14.28 12.22 37.98
C LYS A 112 13.77 11.08 37.10
N LYS A 113 14.75 10.26 36.73
CA LYS A 113 14.66 8.83 36.35
C LYS A 113 13.53 8.09 37.08
N SER A 114 12.48 7.71 36.35
CA SER A 114 11.72 6.50 36.65
C SER A 114 12.32 5.33 35.88
N LYS A 115 12.61 4.21 36.57
CA LYS A 115 13.15 2.98 35.99
C LYS A 115 12.39 2.56 34.72
N PRO A 116 13.09 2.05 33.68
CA PRO A 116 12.41 1.56 32.49
C PRO A 116 11.62 0.30 32.87
N ARG A 117 10.29 0.39 32.79
CA ARG A 117 9.46 -0.81 32.67
C ARG A 117 9.76 -1.38 31.28
N HIS A 118 10.52 -2.48 31.25
CA HIS A 118 10.58 -3.35 30.08
C HIS A 118 9.15 -3.72 29.69
N ARG A 119 8.60 -3.06 28.67
CA ARG A 119 7.47 -3.58 27.92
C ARG A 119 8.07 -4.56 26.92
N SER A 120 8.01 -5.83 27.28
CA SER A 120 8.34 -6.93 26.38
C SER A 120 7.57 -6.76 25.06
N VAL A 121 8.28 -7.06 23.98
CA VAL A 121 7.80 -7.12 22.61
C VAL A 121 6.79 -8.27 22.48
N SER A 122 5.56 -8.08 22.99
CA SER A 122 4.46 -9.05 22.84
C SER A 122 3.23 -8.49 22.11
N TYR A 123 3.25 -7.22 21.72
CA TYR A 123 2.06 -6.57 21.17
C TYR A 123 1.84 -6.81 19.66
N ILE A 124 2.90 -7.10 18.91
CA ILE A 124 2.82 -7.36 17.45
C ILE A 124 2.14 -8.72 17.18
N ASP A 125 2.39 -9.71 18.04
CA ASP A 125 1.87 -11.07 17.86
C ASP A 125 0.35 -11.17 18.11
N SER A 126 -0.18 -10.33 19.02
CA SER A 126 -1.62 -10.33 19.31
C SER A 126 -2.46 -9.75 18.16
N SER A 127 -1.92 -8.78 17.42
CA SER A 127 -2.62 -8.11 16.32
C SER A 127 -2.64 -8.99 15.07
N LEU A 128 -1.52 -9.66 14.75
CA LEU A 128 -1.44 -10.60 13.64
C LEU A 128 -2.30 -11.85 13.87
N ASN A 129 -2.37 -12.37 15.09
CA ASN A 129 -3.25 -13.51 15.42
C ASN A 129 -4.74 -13.13 15.38
N ARG A 130 -5.11 -11.91 15.78
CA ARG A 130 -6.49 -11.42 15.62
C ARG A 130 -6.90 -11.30 14.15
N ILE A 131 -5.98 -10.89 13.27
CA ILE A 131 -6.23 -10.80 11.83
C ILE A 131 -6.37 -12.22 11.24
N ARG A 132 -5.48 -13.14 11.58
CA ARG A 132 -5.55 -14.55 11.09
C ARG A 132 -6.82 -15.28 11.51
N ASN A 133 -7.33 -15.03 12.71
CA ASN A 133 -8.57 -15.67 13.19
C ASN A 133 -9.85 -15.11 12.55
N ARG A 134 -9.81 -13.92 11.95
CA ARG A 134 -10.97 -13.35 11.24
C ARG A 134 -11.24 -13.97 9.86
N PHE A 135 -10.29 -14.71 9.29
CA PHE A 135 -10.39 -15.32 7.96
C PHE A 135 -10.53 -16.85 7.98
N LYS A 136 -10.77 -17.44 9.15
CA LYS A 136 -10.98 -18.89 9.33
C LYS A 136 -12.46 -19.31 9.49
N HIS A 137 -13.39 -18.42 9.18
CA HIS A 137 -14.83 -18.72 9.16
C HIS A 137 -15.41 -18.46 7.78
#